data_AF-A0A1I0D495-F1
#
_entry.id   AF-A0A1I0D495-F1
#
_cell.length_a   1.000
_cell.length_b   1.000
_cell.length_c   1.000
_cell.angle_alpha   90.00
_cell.angle_beta   90.00
_cell.angle_gamma   90.00
#
_symmetry.space_group_name_H-M   'P 1'
#
loop_
_entity.id
_entity.type
_entity.pdbx_description
1 polymer ?
#
loop_
_entity_poly.entity_id
_entity_poly.type
_entity_poly.pdbx_seq_one_letter_code
_entity_poly.pdbx_strand_id
1 'polypeptide(L)'
;MSNAGFAGGCRLLAIGTIEEMESFFKALYAAVPDDCIYLIDDLYYRYIKFEDIKKFEPLIQSLKLKFDNRYENYINKLLIAIDISEHDYTKYQILAPTRVVNANIFKYTMLKEIPLEEIDKMTNNDIPYWKR
;
A
#
# COMPACT_ATOMS: atom_id res chain seq x y z
N MET A 1 -11.19 17.30 -4.01
CA MET A 1 -10.36 16.67 -2.97
C MET A 1 -9.72 15.44 -3.60
N SER A 2 -8.41 15.27 -3.45
CA SER A 2 -7.72 14.11 -4.00
C SER A 2 -7.96 12.91 -3.10
N ASN A 3 -8.47 11.82 -3.66
CA ASN A 3 -8.67 10.59 -2.93
C ASN A 3 -7.40 9.73 -3.01
N ALA A 4 -7.16 8.94 -1.97
CA ALA A 4 -6.12 7.94 -1.89
C ALA A 4 -6.75 6.54 -1.81
N GLY A 5 -5.94 5.52 -2.03
CA GLY A 5 -6.35 4.13 -1.92
C GLY A 5 -5.19 3.17 -2.08
N PHE A 6 -5.52 1.91 -2.26
CA PHE A 6 -4.57 0.85 -2.56
C PHE A 6 -4.80 0.34 -3.97
N ALA A 7 -3.72 0.03 -4.68
CA ALA A 7 -3.78 -0.78 -5.89
C ALA A 7 -3.19 -2.15 -5.57
N GLY A 8 -3.87 -3.20 -6.00
CA GLY A 8 -3.39 -4.58 -5.96
C GLY A 8 -3.69 -5.23 -7.29
N GLY A 9 -2.68 -5.78 -7.97
CA GLY A 9 -2.85 -6.27 -9.33
C GLY A 9 -3.39 -5.19 -10.28
N CYS A 10 -4.45 -5.53 -11.02
CA CYS A 10 -5.16 -4.60 -11.90
C CYS A 10 -6.26 -3.76 -11.22
N ARG A 11 -6.47 -3.89 -9.90
CA ARG A 11 -7.59 -3.28 -9.17
C ARG A 11 -7.17 -2.06 -8.38
N LEU A 12 -8.03 -1.02 -8.43
CA LEU A 12 -7.91 0.20 -7.62
C LEU A 12 -9.00 0.19 -6.53
N LEU A 13 -8.59 0.29 -5.28
CA LEU A 13 -9.45 0.32 -4.09
C LEU A 13 -9.37 1.70 -3.45
N ALA A 14 -10.12 2.66 -4.01
CA ALA A 14 -10.24 4.01 -3.44
C ALA A 14 -10.86 3.94 -2.03
N ILE A 15 -10.38 4.75 -1.08
CA ILE A 15 -10.85 4.68 0.31
C ILE A 15 -11.27 6.02 0.92
N GLY A 16 -10.37 7.01 0.93
CA GLY A 16 -10.54 8.27 1.64
C GLY A 16 -9.65 9.36 1.05
N THR A 17 -9.49 10.47 1.74
CA THR A 17 -8.63 11.58 1.25
C THR A 17 -7.15 11.30 1.47
N ILE A 18 -6.28 12.10 0.84
CA ILE A 18 -4.84 12.05 1.10
C ILE A 18 -4.54 12.30 2.58
N GLU A 19 -5.22 13.27 3.21
CA GLU A 19 -5.02 13.61 4.62
C GLU A 19 -5.43 12.48 5.56
N GLU A 20 -6.52 11.77 5.25
CA GLU A 20 -6.94 10.60 6.02
C GLU A 20 -5.95 9.44 5.86
N MET A 21 -5.42 9.23 4.65
CA MET A 21 -4.38 8.23 4.40
C MET A 21 -3.09 8.56 5.16
N GLU A 22 -2.68 9.83 5.22
CA GLU A 22 -1.55 10.26 6.06
C GLU A 22 -1.79 9.98 7.55
N SER A 23 -3.00 10.24 8.02
CA SER A 23 -3.39 9.94 9.41
C SER A 23 -3.33 8.44 9.69
N PHE A 24 -3.78 7.62 8.74
CA PHE A 24 -3.67 6.16 8.82
C PHE A 24 -2.21 5.70 8.89
N PHE A 25 -1.32 6.22 8.05
CA PHE A 25 0.10 5.85 8.09
C PHE A 25 0.78 6.28 9.39
N LYS A 26 0.47 7.46 9.93
CA LYS A 26 0.96 7.87 11.26
C LYS A 26 0.54 6.88 12.35
N ALA A 27 -0.70 6.39 12.27
CA ALA A 27 -1.20 5.38 13.21
C ALA A 27 -0.52 4.02 13.00
N LEU A 28 -0.27 3.60 11.74
CA LEU A 28 0.49 2.39 11.41
C LEU A 28 1.90 2.42 11.99
N TYR A 29 2.68 3.48 11.72
CA TYR A 29 4.05 3.61 12.24
C TYR A 29 4.11 3.55 13.77
N ALA A 30 3.11 4.11 14.46
CA ALA A 30 3.04 4.07 15.92
C ALA A 30 2.65 2.70 16.49
N ALA A 31 2.05 1.82 15.69
CA ALA A 31 1.48 0.55 16.14
C ALA A 31 2.33 -0.68 15.79
N VAL A 32 3.26 -0.56 14.84
CA VAL A 32 4.15 -1.65 14.44
C VAL A 32 5.41 -1.71 15.30
N PRO A 33 5.98 -2.90 15.52
CA PRO A 33 7.31 -3.03 16.10
C PRO A 33 8.41 -2.37 15.25
N ASP A 34 9.49 -1.92 15.89
CA ASP A 34 10.61 -1.22 15.22
C ASP A 34 11.25 -2.04 14.10
N ASP A 35 11.38 -3.34 14.29
CA ASP A 35 11.93 -4.27 13.29
C ASP A 35 11.01 -4.48 12.09
N CYS A 36 9.76 -4.03 12.15
CA CYS A 36 8.77 -4.09 11.08
C CYS A 36 8.55 -2.74 10.39
N ILE A 37 9.19 -1.65 10.84
CA ILE A 37 9.01 -0.31 10.25
C ILE A 37 9.34 -0.30 8.76
N TYR A 38 10.39 -1.04 8.34
CA TYR A 38 10.79 -1.11 6.94
C TYR A 38 9.67 -1.61 6.01
N LEU A 39 8.77 -2.46 6.51
CA LEU A 39 7.61 -2.93 5.75
C LEU A 39 6.64 -1.77 5.49
N ILE A 40 6.38 -0.95 6.52
CA ILE A 40 5.50 0.21 6.40
C ILE A 40 6.13 1.28 5.51
N ASP A 41 7.44 1.50 5.62
CA ASP A 41 8.20 2.37 4.71
C ASP A 41 8.06 1.89 3.25
N ASP A 42 8.25 0.60 2.99
CA ASP A 42 8.10 0.03 1.64
C ASP A 42 6.70 0.28 1.07
N LEU A 43 5.65 0.00 1.84
CA LEU A 43 4.27 0.30 1.42
C LEU A 43 4.05 1.81 1.19
N TYR A 44 4.55 2.66 2.08
CA TYR A 44 4.30 4.10 2.06
C TYR A 44 5.00 4.79 0.89
N TYR A 45 6.28 4.49 0.67
CA TYR A 45 7.08 5.15 -0.36
C TYR A 45 6.98 4.47 -1.72
N ARG A 46 6.81 3.14 -1.76
CA ARG A 46 6.93 2.30 -2.95
C ARG A 46 5.73 1.35 -3.10
N TYR A 47 5.92 0.09 -2.71
CA TYR A 47 5.00 -1.02 -2.82
C TYR A 47 5.46 -2.16 -1.88
N ILE A 48 4.57 -3.12 -1.60
CA ILE A 48 4.88 -4.34 -0.84
C ILE A 48 5.54 -5.35 -1.78
N LYS A 49 6.78 -5.71 -1.50
CA LYS A 49 7.49 -6.75 -2.25
C LYS A 49 6.84 -8.12 -2.03
N PHE A 50 6.79 -8.93 -3.08
CA PHE A 50 6.17 -10.27 -3.01
C PHE A 50 6.84 -11.17 -1.95
N GLU A 51 8.15 -11.06 -1.77
CA GLU A 51 8.91 -11.81 -0.75
C GLU A 51 8.53 -11.43 0.69
N ASP A 52 7.98 -10.22 0.89
CA ASP A 52 7.60 -9.72 2.20
C ASP A 52 6.11 -9.88 2.50
N ILE A 53 5.28 -10.31 1.54
CA ILE A 53 3.82 -10.52 1.74
C ILE A 53 3.55 -11.42 2.96
N LYS A 54 4.30 -12.53 3.09
CA LYS A 54 4.15 -13.48 4.20
C LYS A 54 4.46 -12.90 5.58
N LYS A 55 5.22 -11.80 5.64
CA LYS A 55 5.46 -11.05 6.89
C LYS A 55 4.42 -9.93 7.07
N PHE A 56 4.02 -9.30 5.97
CA PHE A 56 3.16 -8.13 5.95
C PHE A 56 1.72 -8.46 6.34
N GLU A 57 1.14 -9.51 5.76
CA GLU A 57 -0.25 -9.89 6.01
C GLU A 57 -0.55 -10.18 7.49
N PRO A 58 0.20 -11.06 8.21
CA PRO A 58 -0.08 -11.29 9.63
C PRO A 58 0.17 -10.05 10.50
N LEU A 59 1.15 -9.20 10.14
CA LEU A 59 1.39 -7.93 10.81
C LEU A 59 0.14 -7.05 10.73
N ILE A 60 -0.37 -6.79 9.53
CA ILE A 60 -1.56 -5.96 9.30
C ILE A 60 -2.81 -6.57 9.93
N GLN A 61 -2.98 -7.89 9.85
CA GLN A 61 -4.09 -8.59 10.49
C GLN A 61 -4.08 -8.41 12.02
N SER A 62 -2.89 -8.43 12.64
CA SER A 62 -2.75 -8.20 14.08
C SER A 62 -3.11 -6.76 14.48
N LEU A 63 -2.83 -5.78 13.60
CA LEU A 63 -3.17 -4.38 13.81
C LEU A 63 -4.67 -4.12 13.71
N LYS A 64 -5.41 -4.92 12.93
CA LYS A 64 -6.88 -4.85 12.86
C LYS A 64 -7.53 -4.94 14.24
N LEU A 65 -6.96 -5.72 15.15
CA LEU A 65 -7.45 -5.89 16.52
C LEU A 65 -7.07 -4.73 17.45
N LYS A 66 -6.08 -3.91 17.07
CA LYS A 66 -5.54 -2.80 17.87
C LYS A 66 -6.10 -1.45 17.48
N PHE A 67 -6.46 -1.27 16.21
CA PHE A 67 -7.06 -0.02 15.74
C PHE A 67 -8.53 0.07 16.11
N ASP A 68 -8.99 1.30 16.32
CA ASP A 68 -10.41 1.59 16.43
C ASP A 68 -11.11 1.37 15.07
N ASN A 69 -12.44 1.39 15.07
CA ASN A 69 -13.26 1.18 13.86
C ASN A 69 -12.95 2.22 12.75
N ARG A 70 -12.21 3.30 13.04
CA ARG A 70 -11.86 4.34 12.07
C ARG A 70 -10.97 3.82 10.96
N TYR A 71 -10.00 2.96 11.28
CA TYR A 71 -9.04 2.43 10.31
C TYR A 71 -9.36 1.02 9.84
N GLU A 72 -10.44 0.41 10.33
CA GLU A 72 -10.82 -0.95 9.94
C GLU A 72 -11.00 -1.09 8.42
N ASN A 73 -11.65 -0.12 7.77
CA ASN A 73 -11.81 -0.10 6.32
C ASN A 73 -10.47 0.01 5.58
N TYR A 74 -9.49 0.72 6.13
CA TYR A 74 -8.13 0.88 5.55
C TYR A 74 -7.38 -0.43 5.58
N ILE A 75 -7.39 -1.08 6.75
CA ILE A 75 -6.80 -2.40 6.95
C ILE A 75 -7.46 -3.43 6.03
N ASN A 76 -8.79 -3.47 5.97
CA ASN A 76 -9.51 -4.42 5.11
C ASN A 76 -9.18 -4.22 3.63
N LYS A 77 -9.15 -2.98 3.12
CA LYS A 77 -8.80 -2.72 1.71
C LYS A 77 -7.33 -3.02 1.40
N LEU A 78 -6.43 -2.80 2.35
CA LEU A 78 -5.03 -3.18 2.21
C LEU A 78 -4.89 -4.71 2.09
N LEU A 79 -5.55 -5.47 2.96
CA LEU A 79 -5.56 -6.93 2.89
C LEU A 79 -6.15 -7.45 1.57
N ILE A 80 -7.25 -6.87 1.10
CA ILE A 80 -7.83 -7.21 -0.22
C ILE A 80 -6.84 -6.91 -1.35
N ALA A 81 -6.11 -5.79 -1.30
CA ALA A 81 -5.11 -5.47 -2.32
C ALA A 81 -3.95 -6.48 -2.34
N ILE A 82 -3.51 -6.92 -1.16
CA ILE A 82 -2.47 -7.95 -1.00
C ILE A 82 -2.94 -9.27 -1.62
N ASP A 83 -4.14 -9.75 -1.24
CA ASP A 83 -4.74 -10.99 -1.76
C ASP A 83 -4.87 -10.96 -3.29
N ILE A 84 -5.33 -9.85 -3.87
CA ILE A 84 -5.41 -9.68 -5.33
C ILE A 84 -4.02 -9.76 -5.97
N SER A 85 -3.02 -9.09 -5.39
CA SER A 85 -1.66 -9.07 -5.95
C SER A 85 -1.02 -10.46 -5.90
N GLU A 86 -1.19 -11.17 -4.79
CA GLU A 86 -0.70 -12.54 -4.62
C GLU A 86 -1.41 -13.52 -5.57
N HIS A 87 -2.73 -13.38 -5.72
CA HIS A 87 -3.51 -14.16 -6.68
C HIS A 87 -3.04 -13.93 -8.12
N ASP A 88 -2.88 -12.67 -8.52
CA ASP A 88 -2.47 -12.29 -9.87
C ASP A 88 -1.05 -12.81 -10.18
N TYR A 89 -0.13 -12.71 -9.22
CA TYR A 89 1.21 -13.25 -9.35
C TYR A 89 1.22 -14.78 -9.42
N THR A 90 0.57 -15.45 -8.48
CA THR A 90 0.59 -16.93 -8.39
C THR A 90 -0.07 -17.59 -9.59
N LYS A 91 -1.21 -17.05 -10.04
CA LYS A 91 -2.03 -17.67 -11.09
C LYS A 91 -1.64 -17.24 -12.50
N TYR A 92 -1.20 -15.99 -12.66
CA TYR A 92 -0.96 -15.40 -13.98
C TYR A 92 0.47 -14.91 -14.19
N GLN A 93 1.35 -15.01 -13.18
CA GLN A 93 2.73 -14.51 -13.22
C GLN A 93 2.80 -13.00 -13.54
N ILE A 94 1.76 -12.25 -13.14
CA ILE A 94 1.69 -10.81 -13.34
C ILE A 94 2.36 -10.11 -12.15
N LEU A 95 3.45 -9.39 -12.43
CA LEU A 95 4.19 -8.63 -11.43
C LEU A 95 3.54 -7.25 -11.18
N ALA A 96 2.46 -7.24 -10.40
CA ALA A 96 1.70 -6.03 -10.06
C ALA A 96 1.50 -5.95 -8.53
N PRO A 97 2.52 -5.50 -7.78
CA PRO A 97 2.52 -5.53 -6.32
C PRO A 97 1.55 -4.52 -5.71
N THR A 98 1.21 -4.75 -4.43
CA THR A 98 0.34 -3.85 -3.68
C THR A 98 1.04 -2.52 -3.39
N ARG A 99 0.37 -1.40 -3.68
CA ARG A 99 0.92 -0.05 -3.43
C ARG A 99 -0.15 0.95 -3.04
N VAL A 100 0.25 1.99 -2.31
CA VAL A 100 -0.59 3.17 -2.09
C VAL A 100 -0.66 3.95 -3.40
N VAL A 101 -1.81 4.56 -3.69
CA VAL A 101 -2.02 5.32 -4.92
C VAL A 101 -2.90 6.54 -4.69
N ASN A 102 -2.69 7.57 -5.50
CA ASN A 102 -3.68 8.61 -5.70
C ASN A 102 -4.84 8.03 -6.53
N ALA A 103 -6.03 7.97 -5.96
CA ALA A 103 -7.21 7.40 -6.58
C ALA A 103 -7.88 8.35 -7.60
N ASN A 104 -7.29 9.51 -7.90
CA ASN A 104 -7.64 10.27 -9.10
C ASN A 104 -7.22 9.47 -10.34
N ILE A 105 -8.18 9.15 -11.22
CA ILE A 105 -7.96 8.26 -12.37
C ILE A 105 -6.83 8.73 -13.30
N PHE A 106 -6.68 10.04 -13.52
CA PHE A 106 -5.63 10.59 -14.37
C PHE A 106 -4.25 10.40 -13.75
N LYS A 107 -4.10 10.74 -12.47
CA LYS A 107 -2.85 10.51 -11.72
C LYS A 107 -2.51 9.03 -11.62
N TYR A 108 -3.49 8.20 -11.28
CA TYR A 108 -3.29 6.76 -11.20
C TYR A 108 -2.80 6.18 -12.52
N THR A 109 -3.42 6.56 -13.64
CA THR A 109 -3.04 6.04 -14.96
C THR A 109 -1.62 6.45 -15.33
N MET A 110 -1.22 7.71 -15.07
CA MET A 110 0.16 8.15 -15.33
C MET A 110 1.19 7.41 -14.48
N LEU A 111 0.94 7.29 -13.17
CA LEU A 111 1.89 6.67 -12.25
C LEU A 111 1.98 5.16 -12.48
N LYS A 112 0.87 4.49 -12.82
CA LYS A 112 0.81 3.04 -13.06
C LYS A 112 1.79 2.57 -14.14
N GLU A 113 2.07 3.41 -15.13
CA GLU A 113 2.98 3.13 -16.24
C GLU A 113 4.47 3.22 -15.84
N ILE A 114 4.78 3.74 -14.64
CA ILE A 114 6.16 3.77 -14.13
C ILE A 114 6.63 2.32 -13.90
N PRO A 115 7.72 1.89 -14.54
CA PRO A 115 8.28 0.55 -14.34
C PRO A 115 8.68 0.30 -12.89
N LEU A 116 8.56 -0.94 -12.41
CA LEU A 116 8.92 -1.29 -11.04
C LEU A 116 10.40 -1.02 -10.76
N GLU A 117 11.27 -1.21 -11.76
CA GLU A 117 12.71 -0.97 -11.66
C GLU A 117 13.06 0.50 -11.40
N GLU A 118 12.18 1.44 -11.78
CA GLU A 118 12.33 2.85 -11.42
C GLU A 118 11.84 3.13 -10.00
N ILE A 119 10.78 2.45 -9.57
CA ILE A 119 10.25 2.56 -8.21
C ILE A 119 11.23 1.93 -7.20
N ASP A 120 11.93 0.86 -7.58
CA ASP A 120 12.94 0.18 -6.76
C ASP A 120 14.14 1.06 -6.43
N LYS A 121 14.44 2.04 -7.29
CA LYS A 121 15.49 3.02 -7.06
C LYS A 121 15.10 4.11 -6.05
N MET A 122 13.81 4.22 -5.71
CA MET A 122 13.34 5.20 -4.75
C MET A 122 13.85 4.87 -3.34
N THR A 123 14.13 5.92 -2.58
CA THR A 123 14.56 5.89 -1.19
C THR A 123 13.54 6.60 -0.30
N ASN A 124 13.64 6.43 1.02
CA ASN A 124 12.75 7.10 1.97
C ASN A 124 12.96 8.63 2.05
N ASN A 125 13.96 9.17 1.33
CA ASN A 125 14.15 10.62 1.17
C ASN A 125 13.39 11.19 -0.04
N ASP A 126 12.91 10.33 -0.93
CA ASP A 126 12.14 10.74 -2.10
C ASP A 126 10.68 11.04 -1.73
N ILE A 127 10.02 11.82 -2.60
CA ILE A 127 8.57 12.01 -2.48
C ILE A 127 7.89 10.64 -2.65
N PRO A 128 7.01 10.22 -1.70
CA PRO A 128 6.28 8.96 -1.79
C PRO A 128 5.58 8.81 -3.14
N TYR A 129 5.63 7.61 -3.71
CA TYR A 129 5.16 7.34 -5.07
C TYR A 129 3.75 7.90 -5.32
N TRP A 130 2.83 7.70 -4.38
CA TRP A 130 1.43 8.10 -4.47
C TRP A 130 1.15 9.60 -4.28
N LYS A 131 2.17 10.37 -3.86
CA LYS A 131 2.10 11.83 -3.69
C LYS A 131 2.68 12.62 -4.87
N ARG A 132 3.30 11.94 -5.84
CA ARG A 132 3.76 12.55 -7.10
C ARG A 132 2.54 13.03 -7.92
#